data_AF-A0A3D1H7J0-F1
#
_entry.id   AF-A0A3D1H7J0-F1
#
_cell.length_a   1.000
_cell.length_b   1.000
_cell.length_c   1.000
_cell.angle_alpha   90.00
_cell.angle_beta   90.00
_cell.angle_gamma   90.00
#
_symmetry.space_group_name_H-M   'P 1'
#
loop_
_entity.id
_entity.type
_entity.pdbx_description
1 polymer ?
#
loop_
_entity_poly.entity_id
_entity_poly.type
_entity_poly.pdbx_seq_one_letter_code
_entity_poly.pdbx_strand_id
1 'polypeptide(L)'
;MALSFNKQTGGAQKSSINTFTYKDGDNKMRIVGDILARYVYWIEGENGKNIPLECLSFDRNAEKFNNAEKDWVREYFPDLKCGWSYAVQVIDPADGKVKVANLKKKLWEQVITAAEDLGDPTNQTTGWDICFKRVKTGPLPYNVEYQLQALKCKPRALTDEELGLVADLKSMDDVMPRPTADAQKELLDRVRNAGQDNDDELLDAEFNVG
;
A
#
# COMPACT_ATOMS: atom_id res chain seq x y z
N MET A 1 5.26 27.20 6.64
CA MET A 1 5.10 27.97 7.89
C MET A 1 6.11 27.48 8.93
N ALA A 2 6.63 28.37 9.77
CA ALA A 2 7.53 28.02 10.88
C ALA A 2 6.75 27.47 12.09
N LEU A 3 7.37 26.56 12.86
CA LEU A 3 6.78 25.96 14.07
C LEU A 3 7.12 26.82 15.30
N SER A 4 6.19 26.90 16.27
CA SER A 4 6.47 27.52 17.57
C SER A 4 7.36 26.63 18.43
N PHE A 5 8.12 27.23 19.36
CA PHE A 5 9.09 26.53 20.20
C PHE A 5 8.50 25.34 20.98
N ASN A 6 7.23 25.40 21.38
CA ASN A 6 6.56 24.33 22.12
C ASN A 6 5.98 23.23 21.21
N LYS A 7 6.04 23.40 19.88
CA LYS A 7 5.55 22.43 18.89
C LYS A 7 6.67 21.69 18.15
N GLN A 8 7.93 22.06 18.39
CA GLN A 8 9.06 21.32 17.83
C GLN A 8 9.34 20.05 18.65
N THR A 9 9.55 18.93 17.96
CA THR A 9 9.93 17.65 18.57
C THR A 9 11.44 17.42 18.57
N GLY A 10 12.25 18.43 18.19
CA GLY A 10 13.71 18.34 18.17
C GLY A 10 14.29 17.39 17.11
N GLY A 11 13.47 16.87 16.19
CA GLY A 11 13.88 15.97 15.11
C GLY A 11 12.86 15.92 13.98
N ALA A 12 13.25 15.36 12.83
CA ALA A 12 12.34 15.16 11.71
C ALA A 12 11.22 14.19 12.14
N GLN A 13 9.97 14.67 12.16
CA GLN A 13 8.83 13.77 12.31
C GLN A 13 8.82 12.87 11.07
N LYS A 14 9.10 11.56 11.24
CA LYS A 14 8.89 10.57 10.19
C LYS A 14 7.41 10.63 9.83
N SER A 15 7.10 11.09 8.62
CA SER A 15 5.75 11.05 8.09
C SER A 15 5.36 9.59 7.84
N SER A 16 4.86 8.91 8.87
CA SER A 16 4.25 7.59 8.70
C SER A 16 2.96 7.78 7.91
N ILE A 17 2.85 7.11 6.77
CA ILE A 17 1.63 7.10 5.96
C ILE A 17 0.50 6.49 6.81
N ASN A 18 -0.55 7.28 7.05
CA ASN A 18 -1.72 6.79 7.77
C ASN A 18 -2.44 5.75 6.88
N THR A 19 -2.65 4.53 7.38
CA THR A 19 -3.10 3.40 6.57
C THR A 19 -4.48 2.92 7.01
N PHE A 20 -5.39 2.67 6.05
CA PHE A 20 -6.71 2.13 6.33
C PHE A 20 -6.60 0.68 6.82
N THR A 21 -7.24 0.38 7.96
CA THR A 21 -7.21 -0.95 8.56
C THR A 21 -8.55 -1.64 8.36
N TYR A 22 -8.55 -2.72 7.59
CA TYR A 22 -9.71 -3.57 7.37
C TYR A 22 -10.10 -4.32 8.65
N LYS A 23 -11.32 -4.10 9.13
CA LYS A 23 -11.89 -4.74 10.33
C LYS A 23 -12.72 -5.95 9.94
N ASP A 24 -12.91 -6.91 10.84
CA ASP A 24 -13.87 -7.99 10.60
C ASP A 24 -15.30 -7.46 10.64
N GLY A 25 -16.19 -8.02 9.83
CA GLY A 25 -17.56 -7.53 9.70
C GLY A 25 -17.67 -6.31 8.78
N ASP A 26 -18.56 -5.37 9.13
CA ASP A 26 -18.87 -4.21 8.29
C ASP A 26 -17.73 -3.17 8.27
N ASN A 27 -17.35 -2.75 7.08
CA ASN A 27 -16.37 -1.70 6.81
C ASN A 27 -17.01 -0.65 5.89
N LYS A 28 -16.51 0.58 6.01
CA LYS A 28 -16.94 1.72 5.20
C LYS A 28 -15.74 2.60 4.92
N MET A 29 -15.57 3.01 3.66
CA MET A 29 -14.54 3.97 3.27
C MET A 29 -15.03 4.80 2.08
N ARG A 30 -14.56 6.06 1.97
CA ARG A 30 -14.81 6.92 0.81
C ARG A 30 -13.52 7.08 0.03
N ILE A 31 -13.46 6.60 -1.22
CA ILE A 31 -12.27 6.81 -2.06
C ILE A 31 -12.20 8.28 -2.47
N VAL A 32 -11.00 8.85 -2.43
CA VAL A 32 -10.68 10.20 -2.86
C VAL A 32 -9.32 10.21 -3.56
N GLY A 33 -9.16 11.07 -4.57
CA GLY A 33 -7.90 11.20 -5.31
C GLY A 33 -7.64 10.07 -6.30
N ASP A 34 -6.36 9.83 -6.56
CA ASP A 34 -5.91 8.98 -7.66
C ASP A 34 -5.78 7.51 -7.26
N ILE A 35 -5.79 6.63 -8.27
CA ILE A 35 -5.59 5.19 -8.12
C ILE A 35 -4.16 4.85 -8.53
N LEU A 36 -3.43 4.22 -7.62
CA LEU A 36 -2.06 3.76 -7.88
C LEU A 36 -2.05 2.27 -8.22
N ALA A 37 -1.97 1.98 -9.52
CA ALA A 37 -1.80 0.62 -10.03
C ALA A 37 -0.37 0.13 -9.76
N ARG A 38 -0.21 -0.98 -9.02
CA ARG A 38 1.13 -1.52 -8.73
C ARG A 38 1.12 -3.03 -8.52
N TYR A 39 2.27 -3.62 -8.81
CA TYR A 39 2.63 -4.98 -8.43
C TYR A 39 3.82 -4.92 -7.48
N VAL A 40 3.81 -5.75 -6.43
CA VAL A 40 4.89 -5.76 -5.43
C VAL A 40 5.37 -7.19 -5.17
N TYR A 41 6.65 -7.33 -4.95
CA TYR A 41 7.27 -8.50 -4.35
C TYR A 41 7.29 -8.32 -2.83
N TRP A 42 7.21 -9.42 -2.11
CA TRP A 42 7.46 -9.46 -0.67
C TRP A 42 8.80 -10.13 -0.46
N ILE A 43 9.80 -9.35 -0.04
CA ILE A 43 11.15 -9.83 0.27
C ILE A 43 11.39 -9.69 1.77
N GLU A 44 12.17 -10.58 2.35
CA GLU A 44 12.63 -10.42 3.74
C GLU A 44 13.63 -9.25 3.79
N GLY A 45 13.43 -8.28 4.68
CA GLY A 45 14.34 -7.15 4.88
C GLY A 45 15.43 -7.45 5.91
N GLU A 46 16.34 -6.49 6.12
CA GLU A 46 17.51 -6.58 7.02
C GLU A 46 17.18 -7.00 8.47
N ASN A 47 15.93 -6.82 8.91
CA ASN A 47 15.45 -7.16 10.25
C ASN A 47 14.58 -8.43 10.30
N GLY A 48 14.65 -9.29 9.28
CA GLY A 48 13.86 -10.51 9.17
C GLY A 48 12.36 -10.28 8.93
N LYS A 49 11.94 -9.04 8.63
CA LYS A 49 10.54 -8.72 8.32
C LYS A 49 10.35 -8.56 6.83
N ASN A 50 9.24 -9.09 6.32
CA ASN A 50 8.87 -8.90 4.93
C ASN A 50 8.57 -7.42 4.62
N ILE A 51 9.24 -6.90 3.61
CA ILE A 51 9.04 -5.56 3.06
C ILE A 51 8.47 -5.65 1.64
N PRO A 52 7.54 -4.76 1.27
CA PRO A 52 7.03 -4.70 -0.09
C PRO A 52 8.02 -3.95 -0.98
N LEU A 53 8.40 -4.56 -2.10
CA LEU A 53 9.20 -3.91 -3.14
C LEU A 53 8.44 -3.86 -4.45
N GLU A 54 8.30 -2.67 -5.04
CA GLU A 54 7.56 -2.52 -6.28
C GLU A 54 8.26 -3.21 -7.46
N CYS A 55 7.46 -3.83 -8.32
CA CYS A 55 7.89 -4.47 -9.56
C CYS A 55 8.04 -3.42 -10.66
N LEU A 56 9.29 -3.11 -11.01
CA LEU A 56 9.60 -2.10 -12.03
C LEU A 56 9.28 -2.57 -13.45
N SER A 57 9.16 -3.89 -13.67
CA SER A 57 8.67 -4.45 -14.93
C SER A 57 7.22 -4.08 -15.25
N PHE A 58 6.43 -3.69 -14.24
CA PHE A 58 5.04 -3.24 -14.39
C PHE A 58 4.98 -1.72 -14.53
N ASP A 59 4.37 -1.24 -15.62
CA ASP A 59 4.13 0.17 -15.87
C ASP A 59 2.83 0.61 -15.20
N ARG A 60 2.93 1.56 -14.26
CA ARG A 60 1.80 2.12 -13.51
C ARG A 60 0.72 2.70 -14.43
N ASN A 61 1.13 3.44 -15.46
CA ASN A 61 0.23 4.24 -16.29
C ASN A 61 -0.43 3.42 -17.39
N ALA A 62 0.33 2.50 -17.99
CA ALA A 62 -0.18 1.61 -19.03
C ALA A 62 -0.84 0.34 -18.47
N GLU A 63 -0.81 0.14 -17.15
CA GLU A 63 -1.31 -1.02 -16.41
C GLU A 63 -0.89 -2.37 -17.03
N LYS A 64 0.35 -2.45 -17.50
CA LYS A 64 0.87 -3.63 -18.19
C LYS A 64 2.34 -3.89 -17.87
N PHE A 65 2.73 -5.15 -18.01
CA PHE A 65 4.15 -5.53 -17.98
C PHE A 65 4.78 -5.20 -19.33
N ASN A 66 5.55 -4.11 -19.39
CA ASN A 66 6.30 -3.72 -20.57
C ASN A 66 7.82 -3.87 -20.41
N ASN A 67 8.30 -4.10 -19.18
CA ASN A 67 9.72 -4.22 -18.86
C ASN A 67 10.56 -3.01 -19.33
N ALA A 68 9.96 -1.81 -19.33
CA ALA A 68 10.65 -0.59 -19.73
C ALA A 68 11.77 -0.21 -18.75
N GLU A 69 11.54 -0.44 -17.45
CA GLU A 69 12.54 -0.24 -16.40
C GLU A 69 13.18 -1.58 -16.00
N LYS A 70 14.47 -1.53 -15.64
CA LYS A 70 15.18 -2.70 -15.10
C LYS A 70 14.63 -3.05 -13.72
N ASP A 71 13.98 -4.20 -13.61
CA ASP A 71 13.60 -4.82 -12.35
C ASP A 71 14.71 -5.77 -11.90
N TRP A 72 15.41 -5.40 -10.83
CA TRP A 72 16.51 -6.20 -10.27
C TRP A 72 16.01 -7.39 -9.45
N VAL A 73 14.75 -7.40 -8.97
CA VAL A 73 14.29 -8.43 -8.03
C VAL A 73 14.46 -9.84 -8.59
N ARG A 74 14.16 -10.03 -9.88
CA ARG A 74 14.27 -11.35 -10.53
C ARG A 74 15.72 -11.83 -10.73
N GLU A 75 16.70 -10.92 -10.70
CA GLU A 75 18.12 -11.31 -10.74
C GLU A 75 18.58 -11.87 -9.39
N TYR A 76 18.04 -11.35 -8.29
CA TYR A 76 18.37 -11.80 -6.93
C TYR A 76 17.47 -12.96 -6.48
N PHE A 77 16.20 -12.95 -6.90
CA PHE A 77 15.18 -13.92 -6.53
C PHE A 77 14.40 -14.38 -7.78
N PRO A 78 14.99 -15.25 -8.63
CA PRO A 78 14.39 -15.65 -9.91
C PRO A 78 12.99 -16.28 -9.79
N ASP A 79 12.72 -16.99 -8.70
CA ASP A 79 11.45 -17.69 -8.47
C ASP A 79 10.38 -16.80 -7.80
N LEU A 80 10.75 -15.61 -7.34
CA LEU A 80 9.83 -14.73 -6.63
C LEU A 80 8.84 -14.07 -7.59
N LYS A 81 7.55 -14.21 -7.26
CA LYS A 81 6.45 -13.66 -8.07
C LYS A 81 5.89 -12.40 -7.40
N CYS A 82 5.77 -11.32 -8.18
CA CYS A 82 5.07 -10.14 -7.72
C CYS A 82 3.55 -10.39 -7.71
N GLY A 83 2.87 -9.73 -6.78
CA GLY A 83 1.43 -9.77 -6.61
C GLY A 83 0.80 -8.41 -6.84
N TRP A 84 -0.47 -8.42 -7.26
CA TRP A 84 -1.30 -7.23 -7.38
C TRP A 84 -1.40 -6.50 -6.03
N SER A 85 -1.22 -5.17 -6.03
CA SER A 85 -1.18 -4.40 -4.78
C SER A 85 -1.68 -2.96 -4.95
N TYR A 86 -2.74 -2.73 -5.73
CA TYR A 86 -3.20 -1.36 -5.99
C TYR A 86 -3.50 -0.61 -4.69
N ALA A 87 -3.29 0.70 -4.69
CA ALA A 87 -3.51 1.55 -3.54
C ALA A 87 -4.29 2.81 -3.94
N VAL A 88 -5.09 3.31 -3.02
CA VAL A 88 -5.86 4.57 -3.16
C VAL A 88 -5.80 5.35 -1.87
N GLN A 89 -6.10 6.64 -1.93
CA GLN A 89 -6.44 7.41 -0.74
C GLN A 89 -7.93 7.29 -0.44
N VAL A 90 -8.25 7.19 0.85
CA VAL A 90 -9.62 7.08 1.35
C VAL A 90 -9.81 7.99 2.54
N ILE A 91 -11.02 8.53 2.69
CA ILE A 91 -11.49 9.07 3.96
C ILE A 91 -12.10 7.90 4.74
N ASP A 92 -11.60 7.67 5.95
CA ASP A 92 -12.16 6.69 6.89
C ASP A 92 -13.25 7.35 7.73
N PRO A 93 -14.54 7.00 7.55
CA PRO A 93 -15.63 7.60 8.32
C PRO A 93 -15.55 7.32 9.82
N ALA A 94 -14.74 6.34 10.26
CA ALA A 94 -14.59 6.05 11.68
C ALA A 94 -13.80 7.13 12.44
N ASP A 95 -12.91 7.86 11.76
CA ASP A 95 -12.12 8.94 12.38
C ASP A 95 -11.99 10.21 11.54
N GLY A 96 -12.62 10.27 10.36
CA GLY A 96 -12.63 11.43 9.48
C GLY A 96 -11.28 11.74 8.86
N LYS A 97 -10.32 10.80 8.83
CA LYS A 97 -8.96 11.07 8.32
C LYS A 97 -8.73 10.47 6.95
N VAL A 98 -7.90 11.16 6.15
CA VAL A 98 -7.33 10.60 4.92
C VAL A 98 -6.31 9.53 5.27
N LYS A 99 -6.44 8.36 4.65
CA LYS A 99 -5.57 7.20 4.81
C LYS A 99 -5.29 6.57 3.45
N VAL A 100 -4.17 5.86 3.34
CA VAL A 100 -3.91 4.98 2.19
C VAL A 100 -4.56 3.62 2.44
N ALA A 101 -5.39 3.17 1.51
CA ALA A 101 -5.96 1.83 1.50
C ALA A 101 -5.26 0.98 0.44
N ASN A 102 -4.61 -0.09 0.88
CA ASN A 102 -4.21 -1.17 -0.03
C ASN A 102 -5.47 -1.92 -0.44
N LEU A 103 -5.83 -1.85 -1.71
CA LEU A 103 -7.03 -2.47 -2.22
C LEU A 103 -6.93 -4.00 -2.14
N LYS A 104 -8.07 -4.67 -2.27
CA LYS A 104 -8.17 -6.12 -2.38
C LYS A 104 -8.77 -6.44 -3.73
N LYS A 105 -8.06 -7.20 -4.58
CA LYS A 105 -8.42 -7.42 -5.99
C LYS A 105 -9.90 -7.77 -6.19
N LYS A 106 -10.40 -8.79 -5.48
CA LYS A 106 -11.80 -9.21 -5.56
C LYS A 106 -12.80 -8.15 -5.11
N LEU A 107 -12.46 -7.33 -4.11
CA LEU A 107 -13.31 -6.22 -3.69
C LEU A 107 -13.30 -5.11 -4.75
N TRP A 108 -12.14 -4.82 -5.32
CA TRP A 108 -12.00 -3.80 -6.35
C TRP A 108 -12.76 -4.15 -7.62
N GLU A 109 -12.72 -5.41 -8.05
CA GLU A 109 -13.55 -5.93 -9.16
C GLU A 109 -15.05 -5.69 -8.89
N GLN A 110 -15.54 -6.00 -7.68
CA GLN A 110 -16.92 -5.72 -7.29
C GLN A 110 -17.25 -4.22 -7.30
N VAL A 111 -16.31 -3.36 -6.89
CA VAL A 111 -16.47 -1.91 -6.88
C VAL A 111 -16.55 -1.35 -8.30
N ILE A 112 -15.72 -1.84 -9.23
CA ILE A 112 -15.77 -1.47 -10.64
C ILE A 112 -17.14 -1.85 -11.22
N THR A 113 -17.60 -3.07 -11.00
CA THR A 113 -18.92 -3.50 -11.48
C THR A 113 -20.04 -2.64 -10.88
N ALA A 114 -20.00 -2.32 -9.59
CA ALA A 114 -21.00 -1.45 -8.98
C ALA A 114 -20.92 0.00 -9.50
N ALA A 115 -19.75 0.48 -9.91
CA ALA A 115 -19.58 1.82 -10.47
C ALA A 115 -20.24 1.97 -11.85
N GLU A 116 -20.50 0.87 -12.58
CA GLU A 116 -21.26 0.90 -13.84
C GLU A 116 -22.67 1.46 -13.62
N ASP A 117 -23.29 1.14 -12.48
CA ASP A 117 -24.63 1.61 -12.11
C ASP A 117 -24.60 2.86 -11.22
N LEU A 118 -23.64 2.93 -10.28
CA LEU A 118 -23.59 3.98 -9.25
C LEU A 118 -22.76 5.21 -9.65
N GLY A 119 -22.04 5.14 -10.77
CA GLY A 119 -21.09 6.16 -11.21
C GLY A 119 -19.75 6.09 -10.46
N ASP A 120 -18.91 7.09 -10.73
CA ASP A 120 -17.54 7.15 -10.20
C ASP A 120 -17.51 7.37 -8.67
N PRO A 121 -16.99 6.40 -7.87
CA PRO A 121 -16.92 6.52 -6.42
C PRO A 121 -16.02 7.65 -5.92
N THR A 122 -15.08 8.12 -6.74
CA THR A 122 -14.11 9.17 -6.37
C THR A 122 -14.69 10.58 -6.52
N ASN A 123 -15.81 10.72 -7.24
CA ASN A 123 -16.40 12.02 -7.52
C ASN A 123 -16.82 12.74 -6.23
N GLN A 124 -16.45 14.01 -6.07
CA GLN A 124 -16.69 14.76 -4.82
C GLN A 124 -18.16 15.11 -4.58
N THR A 125 -18.99 15.12 -5.62
CA THR A 125 -20.41 15.53 -5.55
C THR A 125 -21.36 14.34 -5.67
N THR A 126 -21.04 13.38 -6.55
CA THR A 126 -21.92 12.24 -6.88
C THR A 126 -21.31 10.88 -6.55
N GLY A 127 -20.10 10.84 -6.00
CA GLY A 127 -19.48 9.56 -5.64
C GLY A 127 -20.17 8.90 -4.46
N TRP A 128 -19.65 7.76 -4.02
CA TRP A 128 -20.33 6.93 -3.02
C TRP A 128 -19.35 6.27 -2.06
N ASP A 129 -19.84 5.94 -0.87
CA ASP A 129 -19.04 5.23 0.12
C ASP A 129 -19.03 3.74 -0.18
N ILE A 130 -17.85 3.15 -0.22
CA ILE A 130 -17.67 1.71 -0.38
C ILE A 130 -18.00 1.05 0.96
N CYS A 131 -19.17 0.43 1.00
CA CYS A 131 -19.63 -0.36 2.13
C CYS A 131 -19.40 -1.85 1.83
N PHE A 132 -18.64 -2.55 2.66
CA PHE A 132 -18.31 -3.96 2.40
C PHE A 132 -18.14 -4.74 3.70
N LYS A 133 -18.26 -6.07 3.62
CA LYS A 133 -17.98 -6.97 4.74
C LYS A 133 -16.68 -7.72 4.52
N ARG A 134 -15.85 -7.79 5.57
CA ARG A 134 -14.76 -8.76 5.68
C ARG A 134 -15.29 -9.97 6.44
N VAL A 135 -15.32 -11.13 5.78
CA VAL A 135 -15.87 -12.38 6.33
C VAL A 135 -14.77 -13.41 6.43
N LYS A 136 -14.64 -14.06 7.58
CA LYS A 136 -13.74 -15.20 7.76
C LYS A 136 -14.35 -16.43 7.10
N THR A 137 -13.63 -17.05 6.19
CA THR A 137 -14.09 -18.20 5.39
C THR A 137 -13.49 -19.54 5.84
N GLY A 138 -12.58 -19.53 6.83
CA GLY A 138 -11.99 -20.73 7.40
C GLY A 138 -11.03 -20.41 8.55
N PRO A 139 -10.35 -21.42 9.12
CA PRO A 139 -9.64 -21.26 10.40
C PRO A 139 -8.38 -20.39 10.30
N LEU A 140 -7.71 -20.40 9.15
CA LEU A 140 -6.42 -19.75 8.95
C LEU A 140 -6.57 -18.22 8.75
N PRO A 141 -5.59 -17.40 9.17
CA PRO A 141 -5.70 -15.94 9.11
C PRO A 141 -5.95 -15.35 7.71
N TYR A 142 -5.50 -16.04 6.68
CA TYR A 142 -5.67 -15.64 5.28
C TYR A 142 -6.99 -16.12 4.66
N ASN A 143 -7.78 -16.93 5.37
CA ASN A 143 -9.10 -17.37 4.92
C ASN A 143 -10.11 -16.26 5.21
N VAL A 144 -10.04 -15.20 4.41
CA VAL A 144 -10.94 -14.06 4.46
C VAL A 144 -11.43 -13.70 3.07
N GLU A 145 -12.68 -13.25 3.01
CA GLU A 145 -13.31 -12.73 1.82
C GLU A 145 -13.81 -11.30 2.07
N TYR A 146 -13.86 -10.51 0.99
CA TYR A 146 -14.37 -9.15 0.99
C TYR A 146 -15.59 -9.09 0.08
N GLN A 147 -16.74 -8.78 0.66
CA GLN A 147 -18.04 -8.78 -0.02
C GLN A 147 -18.59 -7.36 -0.04
N LEU A 148 -18.68 -6.75 -1.23
CA LEU A 148 -19.29 -5.44 -1.40
C LEU A 148 -20.78 -5.52 -1.04
N GLN A 149 -21.26 -4.56 -0.27
CA GLN A 149 -22.67 -4.42 0.06
C GLN A 149 -23.29 -3.34 -0.83
N ALA A 150 -23.42 -3.62 -2.13
CA ALA A 150 -23.83 -2.65 -3.15
C ALA A 150 -25.09 -1.86 -2.78
N LEU A 151 -26.10 -2.49 -2.17
CA LEU A 151 -27.33 -1.80 -1.72
C LEU A 151 -27.11 -0.74 -0.63
N LYS A 152 -25.99 -0.80 0.10
CA LYS A 152 -25.58 0.21 1.09
C LYS A 152 -24.73 1.32 0.45
N CYS A 153 -24.15 1.09 -0.72
CA CYS A 153 -23.37 2.07 -1.47
C CYS A 153 -24.33 3.08 -2.12
N LYS A 154 -24.53 4.23 -1.48
CA LYS A 154 -25.44 5.27 -1.96
C LYS A 154 -24.65 6.50 -2.42
N PRO A 155 -24.95 7.07 -3.60
CA PRO A 155 -24.38 8.33 -4.04
C PRO A 155 -24.60 9.44 -3.00
N ARG A 156 -23.54 10.19 -2.71
CA ARG A 156 -23.55 11.38 -1.85
C ARG A 156 -22.39 12.31 -2.18
N ALA A 157 -22.60 13.59 -1.93
CA ALA A 157 -21.52 14.56 -1.91
C ALA A 157 -20.62 14.35 -0.68
N LEU A 158 -19.37 14.77 -0.81
CA LEU A 158 -18.50 15.01 0.33
C LEU A 158 -19.07 16.15 1.17
N THR A 159 -18.90 16.07 2.50
CA THR A 159 -19.21 17.17 3.40
C THR A 159 -18.16 18.29 3.27
N ASP A 160 -18.45 19.48 3.81
CA ASP A 160 -17.49 20.60 3.79
C ASP A 160 -16.15 20.23 4.47
N GLU A 161 -16.22 19.43 5.54
CA GLU A 161 -15.03 18.91 6.24
C GLU A 161 -14.23 17.96 5.33
N GLU A 162 -14.91 17.03 4.64
CA GLU A 162 -14.28 16.10 3.71
C GLU A 162 -13.68 16.82 2.49
N LEU A 163 -14.36 17.84 1.96
CA LEU A 163 -13.83 18.69 0.89
C LEU A 163 -12.55 19.40 1.31
N GLY A 164 -12.48 19.89 2.55
CA GLY A 164 -11.26 20.47 3.12
C GLY A 164 -10.09 19.49 3.15
N LEU A 165 -10.34 18.21 3.39
CA LEU A 165 -9.30 17.16 3.37
C LEU A 165 -8.79 16.85 1.96
N VAL A 166 -9.66 16.96 0.95
CA VAL A 166 -9.31 16.65 -0.45
C VAL A 166 -8.61 17.82 -1.14
N ALA A 167 -8.80 19.06 -0.66
CA ALA A 167 -8.13 20.23 -1.22
C ALA A 167 -6.59 20.16 -1.17
N ASP A 168 -6.05 19.58 -0.10
CA ASP A 168 -4.60 19.41 0.11
C ASP A 168 -4.11 17.98 -0.19
N LEU A 169 -4.90 17.21 -0.94
CA LEU A 169 -4.57 15.81 -1.24
C LEU A 169 -3.35 15.75 -2.16
N LYS A 170 -2.28 15.11 -1.68
CA LYS A 170 -1.08 14.83 -2.49
C LYS A 170 -1.38 13.72 -3.51
N SER A 171 -0.70 13.77 -4.66
CA SER A 171 -0.70 12.67 -5.63
C SER A 171 -0.18 11.38 -4.98
N MET A 172 -0.71 10.24 -5.40
CA MET A 172 -0.23 8.94 -4.96
C MET A 172 1.24 8.67 -5.35
N ASP A 173 1.78 9.34 -6.36
CA ASP A 173 3.21 9.27 -6.67
C ASP A 173 4.07 9.96 -5.61
N ASP A 174 3.57 11.01 -4.96
CA ASP A 174 4.26 11.65 -3.84
C ASP A 174 4.07 10.88 -2.52
N VAL A 175 2.89 10.29 -2.34
CA VAL A 175 2.55 9.52 -1.13
C VAL A 175 3.29 8.17 -1.13
N MET A 176 3.39 7.50 -2.27
CA MET A 176 4.06 6.21 -2.44
C MET A 176 5.04 6.28 -3.63
N PRO A 177 6.18 6.97 -3.44
CA PRO A 177 7.15 7.18 -4.50
C PRO A 177 7.68 5.86 -5.05
N ARG A 178 7.78 5.80 -6.38
CA ARG A 178 8.36 4.64 -7.07
C ARG A 178 9.88 4.66 -6.88
N PRO A 179 10.50 3.56 -6.44
CA PRO A 179 11.95 3.48 -6.41
C PRO A 179 12.52 3.45 -7.82
N THR A 180 13.70 4.02 -8.02
CA THR A 180 14.47 3.84 -9.27
C THR A 180 15.10 2.45 -9.31
N ALA A 181 15.50 2.00 -10.51
CA ALA A 181 16.22 0.73 -10.65
C ALA A 181 17.50 0.67 -9.80
N ASP A 182 18.26 1.75 -9.74
CA ASP A 182 19.49 1.82 -8.92
C ASP A 182 19.20 1.74 -7.42
N ALA A 183 18.18 2.48 -6.94
CA ALA A 183 17.75 2.42 -5.54
C ALA A 183 17.19 1.03 -5.17
N GLN A 184 16.49 0.37 -6.10
CA GLN A 184 16.02 -1.00 -5.94
C GLN A 184 17.20 -1.97 -5.80
N LYS A 185 18.21 -1.83 -6.67
CA LYS A 185 19.44 -2.65 -6.61
C LYS A 185 20.19 -2.46 -5.29
N GLU A 186 20.42 -1.21 -4.88
CA GLU A 186 21.14 -0.88 -3.65
C GLU A 186 20.47 -1.51 -2.42
N LEU A 187 19.14 -1.47 -2.36
CA LEU A 187 18.40 -2.13 -1.28
C LEU A 187 18.56 -3.65 -1.32
N LEU A 188 18.48 -4.27 -2.50
CA LEU A 188 18.64 -5.71 -2.66
C LEU A 188 20.05 -6.17 -2.27
N ASP A 189 21.08 -5.40 -2.65
CA ASP A 189 22.47 -5.63 -2.24
C ASP A 189 22.59 -5.61 -0.70
N ARG A 190 22.03 -4.59 -0.03
CA ARG A 190 22.05 -4.50 1.44
C ARG A 190 21.33 -5.64 2.12
N VAL A 191 20.12 -5.98 1.66
CA VAL A 191 19.32 -7.07 2.22
C VAL A 191 20.03 -8.42 2.09
N ARG A 192 20.68 -8.67 0.95
CA ARG A 192 21.44 -9.90 0.73
C ARG A 192 22.67 -9.98 1.63
N ASN A 193 23.42 -8.88 1.76
CA ASN A 193 24.64 -8.84 2.57
C ASN A 193 24.34 -8.89 4.08
N ALA A 194 23.22 -8.32 4.53
CA ALA A 194 22.78 -8.45 5.92
C ALA A 194 22.52 -9.90 6.35
N GLY A 195 22.25 -10.80 5.39
CA GLY A 195 22.16 -12.25 5.63
C GLY A 195 23.52 -12.98 5.60
N GLN A 196 24.59 -12.35 5.10
CA GLN A 196 25.94 -12.93 5.03
C GLN A 196 26.83 -12.56 6.23
N ASP A 197 26.53 -11.48 6.95
CA ASP A 197 27.22 -11.15 8.21
C ASP A 197 26.87 -12.13 9.38
N ASN A 198 26.02 -13.13 9.11
CA ASN A 198 25.77 -14.29 9.98
C ASN A 198 26.63 -15.52 9.60
N ASP A 199 27.78 -15.32 8.95
CA ASP A 199 28.79 -16.37 8.85
C ASP A 199 29.42 -16.62 10.23
N ASP A 200 28.75 -17.45 11.03
CA ASP A 200 29.26 -18.07 12.28
C ASP A 200 30.61 -18.80 12.05
N GLU A 201 31.05 -19.01 10.80
CA GLU A 201 32.35 -19.60 10.47
C GLU A 201 33.56 -18.70 10.79
N LEU A 202 33.39 -17.37 10.91
CA LEU A 202 34.49 -16.49 11.34
C LEU A 202 34.69 -16.47 12.87
N LEU A 203 33.65 -16.78 13.64
CA LEU A 203 33.73 -16.88 15.11
C LEU A 203 34.39 -18.19 15.56
N ASP A 204 34.17 -19.29 14.83
CA ASP A 204 34.84 -20.56 15.12
C ASP A 204 36.35 -20.54 14.84
N ALA A 205 36.84 -19.63 13.97
CA ALA A 205 38.26 -19.44 13.73
C ALA A 205 38.98 -18.62 14.83
N GLU A 206 38.26 -17.73 15.53
CA GLU A 206 38.83 -16.92 16.63
C GLU A 206 38.81 -17.63 18.00
N PHE A 207 38.01 -18.69 18.18
CA PHE A 207 37.94 -19.47 19.42
C PHE A 207 38.61 -20.84 19.37
N ASN A 208 39.16 -21.27 18.23
CA ASN A 208 39.94 -22.50 18.13
C ASN A 208 41.43 -22.22 18.41
N VAL A 209 41.72 -21.74 19.63
CA VAL A 209 43.06 -21.74 20.18
C VAL A 209 43.30 -23.11 20.81
N GLY A 210 44.08 -23.94 20.13
CA GLY A 210 44.74 -25.11 20.74
C GLY A 210 45.80 -24.70 21.74
#